data_AF-A0A813LTY0-F1
#
_entry.id   AF-A0A813LTY0-F1
#
_cell.length_a   1.000
_cell.length_b   1.000
_cell.length_c   1.000
_cell.angle_alpha   90.00
_cell.angle_beta   90.00
_cell.angle_gamma   90.00
#
_symmetry.space_group_name_H-M   'P 1'
#
loop_
_entity.id
_entity.type
_entity.pdbx_description
1 polymer ?
#
loop_
_entity_poly.entity_id
_entity_poly.type
_entity_poly.pdbx_seq_one_letter_code
_entity_poly.pdbx_strand_id
1 'polypeptide(L)'
;MTMLQLMFINQTLSLRVTSWQRVPVRSSRCGSLVHLSFATEGRLTLDDKDISADATFQQYLAGAGFGEILIPGPSQGLGRRLQGTDGMLKGFFNFLTGVEQRCESQKLEPPEDLFRSGFRALALVKQAVPESPESALSQFFIDAWTGQAFPKPGFDKARDQLNKVIRANQSWTEEILSGPGLEVYSTYSAMQPYLKQVRIVNGSAQLVMTVDGSTGFDCIAELTGNDSAAEETDGSSGSETLSFQGLLEEDGLILRHFRLDLRDSNNALMRRRRLQEEDEEDAIMMGAFIQAGIMPTHMDYFDVDSDPSGRRASGAPYRVTHDSDVSGARVFPEKTYVSISSLPQDLTVANAMAALNITQIASACRSLDPNGTVIPAMTSLLAAIHGILTIAEEQPLPPTFEKYSELGGSILFTYCMTGWSVRWWTRSEAASLPINCSSPGPRQPGSQR
;
A
#
# COMPACT_ATOMS: atom_id res chain seq x y z
N MET A 1 1.52 28.18 -30.91
CA MET A 1 1.38 28.14 -29.44
C MET A 1 -0.08 27.84 -29.14
N THR A 2 -0.35 26.77 -28.40
CA THR A 2 -1.72 26.25 -28.26
C THR A 2 -2.39 26.87 -27.03
N MET A 3 -3.56 27.47 -27.22
CA MET A 3 -4.40 27.97 -26.14
C MET A 3 -5.54 26.98 -25.92
N LEU A 4 -5.78 26.60 -24.66
CA LEU A 4 -6.95 25.83 -24.25
C LEU A 4 -7.97 26.81 -23.67
N GLN A 5 -9.21 26.77 -24.16
CA GLN A 5 -10.29 27.60 -23.63
C GLN A 5 -11.29 26.73 -22.87
N LEU A 6 -11.43 26.97 -21.56
CA LEU A 6 -12.50 26.40 -20.75
C LEU A 6 -13.66 27.40 -20.69
N MET A 7 -14.86 26.95 -21.02
CA MET A 7 -16.07 27.75 -21.00
C MET A 7 -17.04 27.16 -19.99
N PHE A 8 -17.51 27.97 -19.04
CA PHE A 8 -18.51 27.59 -18.05
C PHE A 8 -19.37 28.81 -17.73
N ILE A 9 -20.68 28.65 -17.90
CA ILE A 9 -21.77 29.62 -17.62
C ILE A 9 -21.29 31.08 -17.58
N ASN A 10 -21.27 31.75 -18.75
CA ASN A 10 -20.89 33.16 -18.94
C ASN A 10 -19.45 33.55 -18.60
N GLN A 11 -18.56 32.59 -18.33
CA GLN A 11 -17.14 32.82 -18.11
C GLN A 11 -16.30 31.98 -19.07
N THR A 12 -15.14 32.52 -19.47
CA THR A 12 -14.16 31.82 -20.32
C THR A 12 -12.78 31.96 -19.71
N LEU A 13 -12.14 30.83 -19.43
CA LEU A 13 -10.76 30.76 -18.99
C LEU A 13 -9.87 30.38 -20.17
N SER A 14 -8.96 31.28 -20.53
CA SER A 14 -7.98 31.03 -21.59
C SER A 14 -6.65 30.63 -20.95
N LEU A 15 -6.26 29.38 -21.16
CA LEU A 15 -5.08 28.75 -20.59
C LEU A 15 -4.02 28.57 -21.67
N ARG A 16 -2.79 29.00 -21.39
CA ARG A 16 -1.66 28.78 -22.31
C ARG A 16 -1.05 27.42 -22.03
N VAL A 17 -1.17 26.51 -23.01
CA VAL A 17 -0.47 25.21 -22.97
C VAL A 17 1.01 25.48 -23.25
N THR A 18 1.85 25.14 -22.28
CA THR A 18 3.31 25.33 -22.36
C THR A 18 4.01 24.11 -22.95
N SER A 19 3.55 22.92 -22.58
CA SER A 19 3.99 21.65 -23.13
C SER A 19 2.83 20.66 -23.13
N TRP A 20 2.98 19.59 -23.91
CA TRP A 20 2.08 18.45 -23.84
C TRP A 20 2.90 17.17 -23.93
N GLN A 21 2.40 16.11 -23.31
CA GLN A 21 3.01 14.79 -23.33
C GLN A 21 1.91 13.77 -23.59
N ARG A 22 2.16 12.87 -24.52
CA ARG A 22 1.31 11.70 -24.73
C ARG A 22 1.93 10.52 -24.00
N VAL A 23 1.17 9.90 -23.10
CA VAL A 23 1.60 8.71 -22.39
C VAL A 23 0.84 7.54 -22.99
N PRO A 24 1.51 6.57 -23.62
CA PRO A 24 0.83 5.38 -24.08
C PRO A 24 0.24 4.66 -22.86
N VAL A 25 -1.00 4.21 -22.98
CA VAL A 25 -1.73 3.51 -21.92
C VAL A 25 -2.34 2.27 -22.52
N ARG A 26 -1.96 1.11 -21.99
CA ARG A 26 -2.29 -0.18 -22.62
C ARG A 26 -3.76 -0.54 -22.46
N SER A 27 -4.38 -0.10 -21.36
CA SER A 27 -5.80 -0.30 -21.07
C SER A 27 -6.75 0.69 -21.79
N SER A 28 -6.23 1.77 -22.40
CA SER A 28 -7.04 2.74 -23.14
C SER A 28 -7.41 2.21 -24.54
N ARG A 29 -8.65 2.44 -24.98
CA ARG A 29 -9.13 2.03 -26.33
C ARG A 29 -8.29 2.60 -27.47
N CYS A 30 -7.80 3.83 -27.30
CA CYS A 30 -6.93 4.51 -28.27
C CYS A 30 -5.44 4.40 -27.90
N GLY A 31 -5.10 3.68 -26.83
CA GLY A 31 -3.73 3.36 -26.47
C GLY A 31 -2.93 4.51 -25.82
N SER A 32 -3.55 5.61 -25.37
CA SER A 32 -2.80 6.74 -24.78
C SER A 32 -3.64 7.77 -24.02
N LEU A 33 -3.05 8.35 -22.96
CA LEU A 33 -3.48 9.60 -22.32
C LEU A 33 -2.70 10.79 -22.88
N VAL A 34 -3.30 11.98 -22.79
CA VAL A 34 -2.64 13.25 -23.16
C VAL A 34 -2.58 14.16 -21.94
N HIS A 35 -1.37 14.48 -21.48
CA HIS A 35 -1.13 15.52 -20.49
C HIS A 35 -0.88 16.86 -21.18
N LEU A 36 -1.57 17.89 -20.73
CA LEU A 36 -1.35 19.28 -21.08
C LEU A 36 -0.79 20.01 -19.86
N SER A 37 0.39 20.61 -19.99
CA SER A 37 1.01 21.38 -18.91
C SER A 37 0.84 22.87 -19.15
N PHE A 38 0.50 23.62 -18.11
CA PHE A 38 0.26 25.07 -18.19
C PHE A 38 1.35 25.86 -17.48
N ALA A 39 1.46 27.14 -17.80
CA ALA A 39 2.43 28.05 -17.18
C ALA A 39 2.23 28.22 -15.66
N THR A 40 1.05 27.86 -15.16
CA THR A 40 0.67 27.92 -13.74
C THR A 40 1.11 26.68 -12.96
N GLU A 41 2.07 25.90 -13.48
CA GLU A 41 2.60 24.64 -12.90
C GLU A 41 1.55 23.55 -12.62
N GLY A 42 0.37 23.67 -13.22
CA GLY A 42 -0.67 22.64 -13.17
C GLY A 42 -0.77 21.84 -14.47
N ARG A 43 -1.39 20.67 -14.39
CA ARG A 43 -1.57 19.74 -15.51
C ARG A 43 -3.01 19.28 -15.66
N LEU A 44 -3.44 19.15 -16.91
CA LEU A 44 -4.71 18.56 -17.30
C LEU A 44 -4.45 17.27 -18.07
N THR A 45 -5.07 16.18 -17.66
CA THR A 45 -4.98 14.87 -18.30
C THR A 45 -6.27 14.62 -19.06
N LEU A 46 -6.14 14.29 -20.35
CA LEU A 46 -7.22 13.92 -21.25
C LEU A 46 -7.13 12.42 -21.51
N ASP A 47 -8.19 11.70 -21.15
CA ASP A 47 -8.49 10.34 -21.60
C ASP A 47 -9.65 10.40 -22.61
N ASP A 48 -9.80 9.38 -23.44
CA ASP A 48 -10.84 9.27 -24.49
C ASP A 48 -12.26 9.55 -23.94
N LYS A 49 -12.47 9.30 -22.64
CA LYS A 49 -13.75 9.48 -21.95
C LYS A 49 -13.75 10.42 -20.76
N ASP A 50 -12.60 10.98 -20.36
CA ASP A 50 -12.49 11.73 -19.12
C ASP A 50 -11.47 12.87 -19.19
N ILE A 51 -11.70 13.89 -18.38
CA ILE A 51 -10.77 14.99 -18.17
C ILE A 51 -10.50 15.05 -16.67
N SER A 52 -9.24 14.98 -16.27
CA SER A 52 -8.82 15.17 -14.89
C SER A 52 -7.74 16.24 -14.78
N ALA A 53 -7.67 16.88 -13.62
CA ALA A 53 -6.65 17.89 -13.31
C ALA A 53 -5.89 17.46 -12.06
N ASP A 54 -4.60 17.78 -12.01
CA ASP A 54 -3.81 17.61 -10.79
C ASP A 54 -4.26 18.59 -9.68
N ALA A 55 -3.82 18.35 -8.44
CA ALA A 55 -4.23 19.14 -7.29
C ALA A 55 -3.89 20.63 -7.44
N THR A 56 -2.72 20.94 -7.98
CA THR A 56 -2.27 22.33 -8.23
C THR A 56 -3.21 23.03 -9.22
N PHE A 57 -3.57 22.35 -10.31
CA PHE A 57 -4.46 22.91 -11.31
C PHE A 57 -5.91 23.00 -10.83
N GLN A 58 -6.38 22.04 -10.03
CA GLN A 58 -7.69 22.11 -9.37
C GLN A 58 -7.78 23.32 -8.43
N GLN A 59 -6.75 23.59 -7.63
CA GLN A 59 -6.70 24.77 -6.77
C GLN A 59 -6.71 26.07 -7.59
N TYR A 60 -5.98 26.11 -8.70
CA TYR A 60 -6.01 27.25 -9.62
C TYR A 60 -7.41 27.47 -10.20
N LEU A 61 -8.08 26.41 -10.67
CA LEU A 61 -9.45 26.50 -11.19
C LEU A 61 -10.43 26.96 -10.11
N ALA A 62 -10.33 26.43 -8.89
CA ALA A 62 -11.15 26.86 -7.77
C ALA A 62 -10.95 28.36 -7.47
N GLY A 63 -9.70 28.83 -7.41
CA GLY A 63 -9.38 30.24 -7.21
C GLY A 63 -9.85 31.13 -8.37
N ALA A 64 -9.93 30.59 -9.58
CA ALA A 64 -10.44 31.28 -10.77
C ALA A 64 -11.97 31.23 -10.92
N GLY A 65 -12.71 30.64 -9.97
CA GLY A 65 -14.18 30.52 -10.04
C GLY A 65 -14.69 29.34 -10.87
N PHE A 66 -13.80 28.41 -11.25
CA PHE A 66 -14.07 27.24 -12.08
C PHE A 66 -13.96 25.90 -11.33
N GLY A 67 -13.97 25.92 -9.98
CA GLY A 67 -13.82 24.71 -9.16
C GLY A 67 -14.88 23.63 -9.42
N GLU A 68 -16.05 24.03 -9.95
CA GLU A 68 -17.14 23.12 -10.27
C GLU A 68 -16.99 22.39 -11.61
N ILE A 69 -16.06 22.82 -12.49
CA ILE A 69 -15.86 22.17 -13.80
C ILE A 69 -15.30 20.75 -13.65
N LEU A 70 -14.38 20.55 -12.70
CA LEU A 70 -13.60 19.31 -12.56
C LEU A 70 -13.79 18.66 -11.19
N ILE A 71 -15.00 18.74 -10.61
CA ILE A 71 -15.27 18.14 -9.29
C ILE A 71 -14.96 16.64 -9.37
N PRO A 72 -14.07 16.11 -8.52
CA PRO A 72 -13.81 14.68 -8.44
C PRO A 72 -15.07 14.00 -7.90
N GLY A 73 -15.76 13.26 -8.76
CA GLY A 73 -16.91 12.43 -8.39
C GLY A 73 -16.92 11.17 -9.26
N PRO A 74 -17.30 10.00 -8.71
CA PRO A 74 -17.22 8.70 -9.38
C PRO A 74 -18.16 8.54 -10.58
N SER A 75 -18.89 9.58 -10.99
CA SER A 75 -19.96 9.47 -11.99
C SER A 75 -20.16 10.71 -12.89
N GLN A 76 -19.28 11.70 -12.88
CA GLN A 76 -19.38 12.85 -13.80
C GLN A 76 -18.09 13.08 -14.59
N GLY A 77 -17.70 12.06 -15.35
CA GLY A 77 -16.76 12.19 -16.44
C GLY A 77 -17.24 13.17 -17.51
N LEU A 78 -16.54 14.30 -17.68
CA LEU A 78 -16.79 15.25 -18.76
C LEU A 78 -16.63 14.62 -20.16
N GLY A 79 -16.04 13.44 -20.32
CA GLY A 79 -15.65 12.96 -21.64
C GLY A 79 -16.68 12.16 -22.42
N ARG A 80 -17.93 11.95 -21.92
CA ARG A 80 -19.04 11.69 -22.87
C ARG A 80 -19.38 12.90 -23.75
N ARG A 81 -18.94 14.12 -23.39
CA ARG A 81 -19.20 15.33 -24.17
C ARG A 81 -18.13 15.67 -25.20
N LEU A 82 -16.95 15.06 -25.17
CA LEU A 82 -15.88 15.42 -26.10
C LEU A 82 -16.08 14.92 -27.54
N GLN A 83 -16.91 13.89 -27.75
CA GLN A 83 -17.31 13.45 -29.09
C GLN A 83 -18.51 14.23 -29.66
N GLY A 84 -19.20 15.07 -28.87
CA GLY A 84 -20.47 15.70 -29.25
C GLY A 84 -20.55 17.22 -29.09
N THR A 85 -19.59 17.89 -28.47
CA THR A 85 -19.62 19.37 -28.33
C THR A 85 -18.81 20.05 -29.42
N ASP A 86 -19.50 20.76 -30.30
CA ASP A 86 -18.93 21.71 -31.25
C ASP A 86 -18.17 22.84 -30.54
N GLY A 87 -16.85 22.69 -30.41
CA GLY A 87 -15.95 23.83 -30.23
C GLY A 87 -14.88 23.70 -29.16
N MET A 88 -15.08 22.91 -28.10
CA MET A 88 -14.21 23.00 -26.91
C MET A 88 -12.83 22.33 -27.09
N LEU A 89 -12.74 21.25 -27.87
CA LEU A 89 -11.47 20.54 -28.17
C LEU A 89 -11.26 20.20 -29.65
N LYS A 90 -12.14 20.70 -30.54
CA LYS A 90 -12.18 20.33 -31.98
C LYS A 90 -10.84 20.59 -32.69
N GLY A 91 -10.17 21.71 -32.40
CA GLY A 91 -8.88 22.04 -32.99
C GLY A 91 -7.73 21.15 -32.53
N PHE A 92 -7.75 20.71 -31.27
CA PHE A 92 -6.71 19.83 -30.71
C PHE A 92 -6.89 18.38 -31.19
N PHE A 93 -8.11 17.86 -31.19
CA PHE A 93 -8.37 16.52 -31.73
C PHE A 93 -8.20 16.45 -33.24
N ASN A 94 -8.52 17.51 -34.00
CA ASN A 94 -8.23 17.55 -35.44
C ASN A 94 -6.73 17.44 -35.74
N PHE A 95 -5.88 18.05 -34.89
CA PHE A 95 -4.43 17.89 -34.97
C PHE A 95 -4.01 16.45 -34.64
N LEU A 96 -4.58 15.84 -33.60
CA LEU A 96 -4.31 14.43 -33.26
C LEU A 96 -4.80 13.44 -34.33
N THR A 97 -5.95 13.68 -34.97
CA THR A 97 -6.49 12.83 -36.05
C THR A 97 -5.65 12.87 -37.32
N GLY A 98 -4.87 13.95 -37.54
CA GLY A 98 -3.91 14.01 -38.64
C GLY A 98 -2.68 13.12 -38.42
N VAL A 99 -2.48 12.61 -37.21
CA VAL A 99 -1.46 11.61 -36.88
C VAL A 99 -2.14 10.25 -36.92
N GLU A 100 -2.17 9.61 -38.10
CA GLU A 100 -2.68 8.24 -38.25
C GLU A 100 -1.94 7.30 -37.28
N GLN A 101 -2.65 6.80 -36.27
CA GLN A 101 -2.10 5.81 -35.37
C GLN A 101 -3.12 4.68 -35.17
N ARG A 102 -2.64 3.45 -35.35
CA ARG A 102 -3.46 2.25 -35.19
C ARG A 102 -3.81 2.10 -33.72
N CYS A 103 -5.11 2.21 -33.42
CA CYS A 103 -5.66 1.92 -32.11
C CYS A 103 -5.64 0.40 -31.90
N GLU A 104 -4.49 -0.14 -31.51
CA GLU A 104 -4.34 -1.54 -31.13
C GLU A 104 -4.29 -1.61 -29.60
N SER A 105 -5.45 -1.73 -28.95
CA SER A 105 -5.46 -2.01 -27.50
C SER A 105 -4.87 -3.40 -27.27
N GLN A 106 -3.70 -3.48 -26.64
CA GLN A 106 -3.14 -4.77 -26.27
C GLN A 106 -3.88 -5.28 -25.03
N LYS A 107 -4.54 -6.44 -25.16
CA LYS A 107 -5.13 -7.13 -24.02
C LYS A 107 -4.01 -7.38 -23.01
N LEU A 108 -4.14 -6.79 -21.83
CA LEU A 108 -3.20 -6.99 -20.74
C LEU A 108 -3.35 -8.39 -20.17
N GLU A 109 -2.24 -8.98 -19.77
CA GLU A 109 -2.26 -10.21 -18.99
C GLU A 109 -2.96 -9.93 -17.64
N PRO A 110 -3.74 -10.89 -17.12
CA PRO A 110 -4.23 -10.86 -15.76
C PRO A 110 -3.09 -10.55 -14.79
N PRO A 111 -3.31 -9.75 -13.72
CA PRO A 111 -2.28 -9.50 -12.72
C PRO A 111 -1.71 -10.79 -12.09
N GLU A 112 -2.56 -11.81 -11.98
CA GLU A 112 -2.22 -13.17 -11.53
C GLU A 112 -1.14 -13.83 -12.40
N ASP A 113 -1.07 -13.48 -13.69
CA ASP A 113 -0.17 -14.11 -14.65
C ASP A 113 1.26 -13.54 -14.60
N LEU A 114 1.42 -12.29 -14.14
CA LEU A 114 2.71 -11.60 -14.12
C LEU A 114 3.71 -12.17 -13.10
N PHE A 115 3.22 -12.93 -12.11
CA PHE A 115 4.04 -13.46 -11.03
C PHE A 115 3.83 -14.96 -10.79
N ARG A 116 3.47 -15.72 -11.82
CA ARG A 116 3.31 -17.19 -11.70
C ARG A 116 4.55 -17.90 -11.14
N SER A 117 5.74 -17.37 -11.38
CA SER A 117 7.02 -17.89 -10.85
C SER A 117 7.36 -17.37 -9.44
N GLY A 118 6.53 -16.51 -8.87
CA GLY A 118 6.78 -15.82 -7.61
C GLY A 118 7.43 -14.44 -7.75
N PHE A 119 7.33 -13.66 -6.69
CA PHE A 119 7.84 -12.29 -6.59
C PHE A 119 8.41 -11.99 -5.20
N ARG A 120 9.34 -11.03 -5.17
CA ARG A 120 9.78 -10.34 -3.96
C ARG A 120 9.28 -8.91 -4.02
N ALA A 121 8.61 -8.48 -2.97
CA ALA A 121 8.14 -7.12 -2.85
C ALA A 121 8.50 -6.49 -1.51
N LEU A 122 8.71 -5.18 -1.54
CA LEU A 122 8.76 -4.35 -0.33
C LEU A 122 7.49 -3.51 -0.32
N ALA A 123 6.71 -3.59 0.74
CA ALA A 123 5.45 -2.91 0.89
C ALA A 123 5.43 -2.04 2.15
N LEU A 124 4.85 -0.85 2.05
CA LEU A 124 4.45 -0.04 3.19
C LEU A 124 3.00 -0.41 3.53
N VAL A 125 2.76 -0.85 4.74
CA VAL A 125 1.42 -1.13 5.24
C VAL A 125 0.98 -0.01 6.15
N LYS A 126 -0.27 0.41 6.02
CA LYS A 126 -0.96 1.34 6.92
C LYS A 126 -2.22 0.70 7.45
N GLN A 127 -2.52 0.91 8.72
CA GLN A 127 -3.74 0.42 9.35
C GLN A 127 -4.33 1.49 10.24
N ALA A 128 -5.63 1.77 10.11
CA ALA A 128 -6.31 2.66 11.04
C ALA A 128 -6.19 2.19 12.49
N VAL A 129 -5.90 3.14 13.38
CA VAL A 129 -5.93 2.89 14.83
C VAL A 129 -7.39 2.74 15.28
N PRO A 130 -7.74 1.68 16.04
CA PRO A 130 -9.11 1.46 16.51
C PRO A 130 -9.60 2.52 17.50
N GLU A 131 -8.71 3.24 18.18
CA GLU A 131 -9.04 4.28 19.18
C GLU A 131 -9.40 5.64 18.55
N SER A 132 -10.10 6.49 19.31
CA SER A 132 -10.44 7.84 18.82
C SER A 132 -9.17 8.69 18.62
N PRO A 133 -9.11 9.61 17.62
CA PRO A 133 -7.96 10.48 17.40
C PRO A 133 -7.55 11.32 18.63
N GLU A 134 -8.49 11.57 19.54
CA GLU A 134 -8.29 12.32 20.80
C GLU A 134 -7.63 11.44 21.88
N SER A 135 -7.94 10.15 21.92
CA SER A 135 -7.30 9.14 22.79
C SER A 135 -5.88 8.78 22.31
N ALA A 136 -5.63 8.96 21.01
CA ALA A 136 -4.32 8.71 20.40
C ALA A 136 -3.23 9.67 20.89
N LEU A 137 -3.50 10.63 21.78
CA LEU A 137 -2.47 11.47 22.42
C LEU A 137 -1.38 10.67 23.17
N SER A 138 -1.68 9.45 23.62
CA SER A 138 -0.68 8.50 24.15
C SER A 138 0.33 8.01 23.10
N GLN A 139 0.04 8.25 21.82
CA GLN A 139 0.87 7.90 20.65
C GLN A 139 1.70 9.09 20.16
N PHE A 140 1.82 10.14 20.98
CA PHE A 140 2.64 11.31 20.68
C PHE A 140 3.74 11.47 21.74
N PHE A 141 4.94 11.81 21.28
CA PHE A 141 5.93 12.43 22.13
C PHE A 141 5.52 13.87 22.35
N ILE A 142 5.42 14.29 23.60
CA ILE A 142 5.34 15.71 23.95
C ILE A 142 6.77 16.16 24.20
N ASP A 143 7.26 17.05 23.35
CA ASP A 143 8.54 17.72 23.60
C ASP A 143 8.41 18.52 24.91
N ALA A 144 9.21 18.14 25.90
CA ALA A 144 9.17 18.73 27.22
C ALA A 144 9.51 20.24 27.23
N TRP A 145 10.23 20.73 26.21
CA TRP A 145 10.68 22.12 26.10
C TRP A 145 9.70 23.00 25.34
N THR A 146 9.15 22.49 24.23
CA THR A 146 8.26 23.27 23.35
C THR A 146 6.78 23.00 23.63
N GLY A 147 6.44 21.91 24.32
CA GLY A 147 5.08 21.41 24.46
C GLY A 147 4.49 20.87 23.17
N GLN A 148 5.28 20.78 22.08
CA GLN A 148 4.81 20.34 20.79
C GLN A 148 4.68 18.81 20.76
N ALA A 149 3.55 18.32 20.21
CA ALA A 149 3.29 16.90 20.05
C ALA A 149 3.81 16.39 18.69
N PHE A 150 4.63 15.34 18.72
CA PHE A 150 5.15 14.64 17.54
C PHE A 150 4.62 13.20 17.50
N PRO A 151 4.14 12.69 16.36
CA PRO A 151 3.68 11.30 16.27
C PRO A 151 4.86 10.35 16.58
N LYS A 152 4.57 9.26 17.29
CA LYS A 152 5.55 8.17 17.47
C LYS A 152 5.94 7.60 16.09
N PRO A 153 7.17 7.07 15.95
CA PRO A 153 7.57 6.31 14.76
C PRO A 153 6.52 5.27 14.38
N GLY A 154 6.19 5.21 13.09
CA GLY A 154 5.17 4.30 12.60
C GLY A 154 3.73 4.77 12.83
N PHE A 155 3.50 6.05 13.18
CA PHE A 155 2.16 6.63 13.20
C PHE A 155 2.07 7.82 12.23
N ASP A 156 1.02 7.84 11.42
CA ASP A 156 0.69 8.96 10.53
C ASP A 156 -0.73 9.49 10.81
N LYS A 157 -0.99 10.72 10.35
CA LYS A 157 -2.31 11.35 10.45
C LYS A 157 -2.88 11.48 9.06
N ALA A 158 -3.98 10.80 8.80
CA ALA A 158 -4.82 11.11 7.65
C ALA A 158 -5.57 12.42 7.95
N ARG A 159 -5.51 13.34 7.00
CA ARG A 159 -6.19 14.63 7.07
C ARG A 159 -7.18 14.75 5.94
N ASP A 160 -8.31 15.39 6.19
CA ASP A 160 -9.25 15.74 5.13
C ASP A 160 -8.75 16.93 4.31
N GLN A 161 -9.55 17.32 3.31
CA GLN A 161 -9.28 18.49 2.46
C GLN A 161 -9.21 19.82 3.24
N LEU A 162 -9.79 19.86 4.43
CA LEU A 162 -9.76 21.01 5.34
C LEU A 162 -8.61 20.91 6.35
N ASN A 163 -7.66 19.97 6.13
CA ASN A 163 -6.51 19.71 6.97
C ASN A 163 -6.86 19.24 8.40
N LYS A 164 -8.11 18.84 8.65
CA LYS A 164 -8.56 18.28 9.92
C LYS A 164 -8.15 16.82 10.00
N VAL A 165 -7.63 16.41 11.15
CA VAL A 165 -7.26 15.01 11.41
C VAL A 165 -8.54 14.18 11.44
N ILE A 166 -8.68 13.28 10.48
CA ILE A 166 -9.82 12.37 10.39
C ILE A 166 -9.51 11.00 10.97
N ARG A 167 -8.24 10.59 10.93
CA ARG A 167 -7.80 9.26 11.35
C ARG A 167 -6.30 9.28 11.66
N ALA A 168 -5.90 8.50 12.67
CA ALA A 168 -4.50 8.13 12.88
C ALA A 168 -4.32 6.73 12.29
N ASN A 169 -3.24 6.51 11.54
CA ASN A 169 -2.87 5.17 11.09
C ASN A 169 -1.55 4.77 11.73
N GLN A 170 -1.44 3.48 11.99
CA GLN A 170 -0.18 2.80 12.22
C GLN A 170 0.41 2.41 10.88
N SER A 171 1.73 2.41 10.77
CA SER A 171 2.44 2.03 9.57
C SER A 171 3.66 1.18 9.90
N TRP A 172 3.89 0.17 9.07
CA TRP A 172 5.06 -0.70 9.15
C TRP A 172 5.49 -1.10 7.74
N THR A 173 6.68 -1.67 7.62
CA THR A 173 7.18 -2.17 6.34
C THR A 173 7.11 -3.69 6.33
N GLU A 174 6.65 -4.25 5.22
CA GLU A 174 6.65 -5.69 4.99
C GLU A 174 7.53 -6.01 3.78
N GLU A 175 8.44 -6.94 3.97
CA GLU A 175 9.08 -7.65 2.87
C GLU A 175 8.31 -8.94 2.61
N ILE A 176 7.87 -9.11 1.36
CA ILE A 176 6.99 -10.21 0.95
C ILE A 176 7.74 -11.04 -0.08
N LEU A 177 7.83 -12.35 0.16
CA LEU A 177 8.26 -13.33 -0.83
C LEU A 177 7.04 -14.21 -1.10
N SER A 178 6.54 -14.20 -2.32
CA SER A 178 5.41 -15.04 -2.71
C SER A 178 5.85 -15.94 -3.85
N GLY A 179 5.50 -17.21 -3.79
CA GLY A 179 5.74 -18.19 -4.84
C GLY A 179 4.69 -19.30 -4.78
N PRO A 180 4.72 -20.27 -5.71
CA PRO A 180 3.71 -21.33 -5.75
C PRO A 180 3.61 -22.10 -4.42
N GLY A 181 2.49 -21.91 -3.72
CA GLY A 181 2.19 -22.59 -2.45
C GLY A 181 3.01 -22.11 -1.24
N LEU A 182 3.79 -21.03 -1.35
CA LEU A 182 4.58 -20.50 -0.24
C LEU A 182 4.55 -18.98 -0.24
N GLU A 183 4.15 -18.40 0.89
CA GLU A 183 4.22 -16.96 1.14
C GLU A 183 5.01 -16.67 2.39
N VAL A 184 5.88 -15.67 2.33
CA VAL A 184 6.69 -15.25 3.47
C VAL A 184 6.56 -13.75 3.65
N TYR A 185 6.21 -13.36 4.86
CA TYR A 185 6.03 -11.98 5.28
C TYR A 185 7.07 -11.68 6.37
N SER A 186 7.94 -10.72 6.12
CA SER A 186 8.88 -10.20 7.10
C SER A 186 8.50 -8.76 7.45
N THR A 187 7.96 -8.58 8.65
CA THR A 187 7.42 -7.31 9.15
C THR A 187 8.45 -6.56 9.98
N TYR A 188 8.73 -5.32 9.59
CA TYR A 188 9.60 -4.37 10.27
C TYR A 188 8.77 -3.24 10.87
N SER A 189 8.89 -3.00 12.18
CA SER A 189 8.28 -1.84 12.84
C SER A 189 9.32 -0.74 13.09
N ALA A 190 8.91 0.51 12.86
CA ALA A 190 9.75 1.67 13.14
C ALA A 190 10.10 1.82 14.64
N MET A 191 9.28 1.26 15.53
CA MET A 191 9.53 1.28 16.98
C MET A 191 10.57 0.23 17.42
N GLN A 192 10.78 -0.82 16.62
CA GLN A 192 11.69 -1.93 16.93
C GLN A 192 12.54 -2.27 15.68
N PRO A 193 13.41 -1.36 15.19
CA PRO A 193 14.06 -1.49 13.88
C PRO A 193 15.04 -2.67 13.76
N TYR A 194 15.46 -3.26 14.88
CA TYR A 194 16.36 -4.41 14.93
C TYR A 194 15.63 -5.76 15.01
N LEU A 195 14.34 -5.73 15.35
CA LEU A 195 13.51 -6.92 15.42
C LEU A 195 12.58 -6.96 14.21
N LYS A 196 12.36 -8.15 13.70
CA LYS A 196 11.35 -8.38 12.66
C LYS A 196 10.52 -9.60 12.99
N GLN A 197 9.23 -9.55 12.68
CA GLN A 197 8.36 -10.72 12.77
C GLN A 197 8.30 -11.38 11.41
N VAL A 198 8.62 -12.67 11.36
CA VAL A 198 8.59 -13.46 10.14
C VAL A 198 7.42 -14.44 10.23
N ARG A 199 6.55 -14.39 9.23
CA ARG A 199 5.43 -15.31 9.03
C ARG A 199 5.63 -16.06 7.71
N ILE A 200 5.67 -17.38 7.77
CA ILE A 200 5.79 -18.28 6.62
C ILE A 200 4.48 -19.05 6.49
N VAL A 201 3.78 -18.93 5.38
CA VAL A 201 2.52 -19.60 5.07
C VAL A 201 2.77 -20.60 3.96
N ASN A 202 2.43 -21.87 4.18
CA ASN A 202 2.61 -22.97 3.23
C ASN A 202 1.35 -23.84 3.22
N GLY A 203 0.44 -23.53 2.29
CA GLY A 203 -0.93 -24.03 2.31
C GLY A 203 -1.61 -23.70 3.64
N SER A 204 -2.29 -24.69 4.24
CA SER A 204 -3.05 -24.51 5.48
C SER A 204 -2.22 -24.40 6.77
N ALA A 205 -0.90 -24.33 6.67
CA ALA A 205 -0.01 -24.19 7.82
C ALA A 205 0.72 -22.85 7.75
N GLN A 206 0.80 -22.17 8.89
CA GLN A 206 1.67 -21.01 9.05
C GLN A 206 2.66 -21.20 10.20
N LEU A 207 3.77 -20.52 10.08
CA LEU A 207 4.79 -20.42 11.11
C LEU A 207 5.11 -18.96 11.36
N VAL A 208 5.11 -18.56 12.63
CA VAL A 208 5.41 -17.22 13.09
C VAL A 208 6.62 -17.28 14.01
N MET A 209 7.59 -16.38 13.80
CA MET A 209 8.74 -16.23 14.68
C MET A 209 9.16 -14.76 14.78
N THR A 210 9.83 -14.40 15.87
CA THR A 210 10.54 -13.13 16.00
C THR A 210 11.99 -13.36 15.58
N VAL A 211 12.58 -12.47 14.80
CA VAL A 211 13.97 -12.58 14.35
C VAL A 211 14.77 -11.38 14.83
N ASP A 212 15.90 -11.65 15.47
CA ASP A 212 16.94 -10.68 15.82
C ASP A 212 18.26 -11.08 15.12
N GLY A 213 18.77 -10.19 14.27
CA GLY A 213 19.89 -10.50 13.39
C GLY A 213 19.60 -11.69 12.46
N SER A 214 20.28 -12.81 12.69
CA SER A 214 20.13 -14.06 11.93
C SER A 214 19.50 -15.21 12.73
N THR A 215 18.99 -14.93 13.92
CA THR A 215 18.43 -15.93 14.84
C THR A 215 16.93 -15.72 15.02
N GLY A 216 16.15 -16.79 14.83
CA GLY A 216 14.72 -16.84 15.10
C GLY A 216 14.40 -17.27 16.54
N PHE A 217 13.40 -16.64 17.14
CA PHE A 217 12.92 -16.81 18.51
C PHE A 217 11.40 -16.99 18.51
N ASP A 218 10.88 -17.58 19.59
CA ASP A 218 9.44 -17.81 19.81
C ASP A 218 8.74 -18.42 18.60
N CYS A 219 9.39 -19.40 17.97
CA CYS A 219 8.90 -20.03 16.78
C CYS A 219 7.65 -20.87 17.08
N ILE A 220 6.53 -20.48 16.49
CA ILE A 220 5.21 -21.09 16.67
C ILE A 220 4.69 -21.50 15.29
N ALA A 221 4.40 -22.79 15.14
CA ALA A 221 3.62 -23.30 14.01
C ALA A 221 2.16 -23.43 14.44
N GLU A 222 1.25 -22.97 13.59
CA GLU A 222 -0.18 -23.07 13.75
C GLU A 222 -0.86 -23.33 12.41
N LEU A 223 -2.11 -23.77 12.42
CA LEU A 223 -2.90 -23.76 11.21
C LEU A 223 -3.25 -22.33 10.87
N THR A 224 -3.22 -22.00 9.59
CA THR A 224 -3.99 -20.86 9.13
C THR A 224 -5.45 -21.21 9.42
N GLY A 225 -6.11 -20.46 10.31
CA GLY A 225 -7.57 -20.47 10.29
C GLY A 225 -8.01 -20.16 8.87
N ASN A 226 -9.19 -20.66 8.46
CA ASN A 226 -9.80 -20.31 7.18
C ASN A 226 -9.98 -18.76 6.97
N ASP A 227 -9.58 -17.95 7.95
CA ASP A 227 -9.50 -16.48 7.96
C ASP A 227 -8.42 -15.87 7.07
N SER A 228 -7.51 -16.64 6.45
CA SER A 228 -6.80 -16.12 5.28
C SER A 228 -7.78 -16.05 4.11
N ALA A 229 -8.55 -14.96 4.08
CA ALA A 229 -9.49 -14.55 3.03
C ALA A 229 -8.86 -14.39 1.62
N ALA A 230 -7.69 -14.97 1.38
CA ALA A 230 -6.91 -14.91 0.15
C ALA A 230 -6.67 -16.29 -0.50
N GLU A 231 -7.04 -17.42 0.13
CA GLU A 231 -6.70 -18.77 -0.40
C GLU A 231 -7.85 -19.54 -1.10
N GLU A 232 -9.09 -19.02 -1.18
CA GLU A 232 -10.16 -19.65 -1.98
C GLU A 232 -10.23 -19.15 -3.44
N THR A 233 -9.09 -18.82 -4.06
CA THR A 233 -9.02 -18.67 -5.53
C THR A 233 -8.51 -19.95 -6.19
N ASP A 234 -9.13 -21.09 -5.88
CA ASP A 234 -9.05 -22.26 -6.75
C ASP A 234 -10.00 -21.97 -7.93
N GLY A 235 -9.41 -21.73 -9.10
CA GLY A 235 -9.99 -21.01 -10.25
C GLY A 235 -11.18 -21.67 -10.98
N SER A 236 -12.07 -22.39 -10.30
CA SER A 236 -13.18 -23.10 -10.96
C SER A 236 -14.58 -22.87 -10.39
N SER A 237 -14.77 -22.07 -9.34
CA SER A 237 -16.09 -21.96 -8.70
C SER A 237 -16.54 -20.52 -8.49
N GLY A 238 -16.74 -19.80 -9.60
CA GLY A 238 -17.34 -18.47 -9.65
C GLY A 238 -16.46 -17.40 -9.01
N SER A 239 -15.37 -17.07 -9.69
CA SER A 239 -14.50 -15.91 -9.42
C SER A 239 -15.38 -14.70 -9.10
N GLU A 240 -15.26 -14.20 -7.87
CA GLU A 240 -15.73 -12.87 -7.55
C GLU A 240 -14.90 -11.91 -8.40
N THR A 241 -15.51 -11.37 -9.45
CA THR A 241 -14.77 -10.63 -10.46
C THR A 241 -14.49 -9.24 -9.96
N LEU A 242 -13.20 -8.90 -9.86
CA LEU A 242 -12.75 -7.53 -9.72
C LEU A 242 -13.36 -6.66 -10.84
N SER A 243 -14.12 -5.65 -10.46
CA SER A 243 -14.74 -4.70 -11.38
C SER A 243 -13.79 -3.56 -11.68
N PHE A 244 -13.51 -3.31 -12.97
CA PHE A 244 -12.66 -2.18 -13.36
C PHE A 244 -13.39 -0.86 -13.11
N GLN A 245 -12.77 0.01 -12.32
CA GLN A 245 -13.31 1.31 -11.92
C GLN A 245 -12.81 2.44 -12.82
N GLY A 246 -11.54 2.38 -13.25
CA GLY A 246 -10.95 3.42 -14.09
C GLY A 246 -9.44 3.48 -14.04
N LEU A 247 -8.89 4.58 -14.54
CA LEU A 247 -7.47 4.90 -14.45
C LEU A 247 -7.25 6.00 -13.41
N LEU A 248 -6.20 5.84 -12.61
CA LEU A 248 -5.77 6.81 -11.61
C LEU A 248 -4.33 7.23 -11.91
N GLU A 249 -4.03 8.52 -11.80
CA GLU A 249 -2.66 8.98 -11.87
C GLU A 249 -2.13 9.30 -10.47
N GLU A 250 -1.01 8.69 -10.09
CA GLU A 250 -0.41 8.86 -8.76
C GLU A 250 1.12 8.73 -8.85
N ASP A 251 1.86 9.66 -8.24
CA ASP A 251 3.33 9.67 -8.24
C ASP A 251 3.98 9.53 -9.63
N GLY A 252 3.31 10.07 -10.66
CA GLY A 252 3.74 9.98 -12.05
C GLY A 252 3.49 8.63 -12.72
N LEU A 253 2.84 7.69 -12.03
CA LEU A 253 2.37 6.42 -12.56
C LEU A 253 0.93 6.54 -13.02
N ILE A 254 0.58 5.81 -14.07
CA ILE A 254 -0.81 5.58 -14.46
C ILE A 254 -1.19 4.19 -13.96
N LEU A 255 -2.19 4.14 -13.10
CA LEU A 255 -2.64 2.95 -12.39
C LEU A 255 -4.00 2.51 -12.92
N ARG A 256 -4.22 1.21 -13.03
CA ARG A 256 -5.56 0.64 -13.22
C ARG A 256 -6.18 0.43 -11.85
N HIS A 257 -7.42 0.87 -11.68
CA HIS A 257 -8.17 0.69 -10.44
C HIS A 257 -9.25 -0.37 -10.65
N PHE A 258 -9.20 -1.39 -9.81
CA PHE A 258 -10.19 -2.45 -9.72
C PHE A 258 -10.81 -2.47 -8.33
N ARG A 259 -12.08 -2.88 -8.24
CA ARG A 259 -12.82 -2.99 -6.98
C ARG A 259 -13.54 -4.32 -6.88
N LEU A 260 -13.39 -4.97 -5.73
CA LEU A 260 -14.21 -6.08 -5.28
C LEU A 260 -15.20 -5.56 -4.24
N ASP A 261 -16.50 -5.73 -4.49
CA ASP A 261 -17.53 -5.39 -3.52
C ASP A 261 -17.82 -6.61 -2.64
N LEU A 262 -17.34 -6.55 -1.39
CA LEU A 262 -17.43 -7.67 -0.45
C LEU A 262 -18.86 -7.92 0.03
N ARG A 263 -19.76 -6.91 -0.06
CA ARG A 263 -21.18 -7.11 0.24
C ARG A 263 -21.84 -7.94 -0.85
N ASP A 264 -21.59 -7.59 -2.10
CA ASP A 264 -22.15 -8.31 -3.24
C ASP A 264 -21.59 -9.74 -3.32
N SER A 265 -20.28 -9.90 -3.08
CA SER A 265 -19.62 -11.18 -2.85
C SER A 265 -20.32 -12.02 -1.78
N ASN A 266 -20.50 -11.47 -0.57
CA ASN A 266 -21.18 -12.17 0.52
C ASN A 266 -22.62 -12.56 0.15
N ASN A 267 -23.36 -11.67 -0.52
CA ASN A 267 -24.72 -11.94 -0.97
C ASN A 267 -24.77 -13.07 -2.02
N ALA A 268 -23.77 -13.14 -2.90
CA ALA A 268 -23.63 -14.21 -3.88
C ALA A 268 -23.29 -15.55 -3.19
N LEU A 269 -22.39 -15.54 -2.21
CA LEU A 269 -22.04 -16.70 -1.39
C LEU A 269 -23.28 -17.24 -0.65
N MET A 270 -24.04 -16.37 0.02
CA MET A 270 -25.30 -16.72 0.69
C MET A 270 -26.29 -17.40 -0.27
N ARG A 271 -26.45 -16.85 -1.49
CA ARG A 271 -27.32 -17.47 -2.51
C ARG A 271 -26.81 -18.84 -2.94
N ARG A 272 -25.50 -19.03 -3.05
CA ARG A 272 -24.91 -20.32 -3.43
C ARG A 272 -25.11 -21.36 -2.34
N ARG A 273 -24.78 -21.05 -1.08
CA ARG A 273 -24.96 -21.97 0.06
C ARG A 273 -26.43 -22.39 0.22
N ARG A 274 -27.38 -21.46 0.03
CA ARG A 274 -28.83 -21.77 -0.03
C ARG A 274 -29.20 -22.81 -1.07
N LEU A 275 -28.60 -22.73 -2.25
CA LEU A 275 -28.88 -23.67 -3.34
C LEU A 275 -28.23 -25.03 -3.10
N GLN A 276 -27.16 -25.07 -2.30
CA GLN A 276 -26.42 -26.29 -1.95
C GLN A 276 -26.86 -26.92 -0.62
N GLU A 277 -27.82 -26.32 0.08
CA GLU A 277 -28.28 -26.74 1.42
C GLU A 277 -27.12 -26.80 2.45
N GLU A 278 -26.11 -25.94 2.26
CA GLU A 278 -24.97 -25.80 3.18
C GLU A 278 -25.30 -24.82 4.32
N ASP A 279 -24.54 -24.91 5.41
CA ASP A 279 -24.68 -24.03 6.56
C ASP A 279 -24.40 -22.55 6.18
N GLU A 280 -25.35 -21.67 6.47
CA GLU A 280 -25.26 -20.23 6.19
C GLU A 280 -24.54 -19.44 7.30
N GLU A 281 -24.22 -20.06 8.45
CA GLU A 281 -23.71 -19.37 9.64
C GLU A 281 -22.52 -18.43 9.34
N ASP A 282 -21.49 -18.89 8.62
CA ASP A 282 -20.31 -18.07 8.31
C ASP A 282 -20.66 -16.84 7.45
N ALA A 283 -21.51 -17.02 6.45
CA ALA A 283 -21.86 -15.96 5.51
C ALA A 283 -22.86 -14.95 6.13
N ILE A 284 -23.69 -15.40 7.08
CA ILE A 284 -24.48 -14.52 7.95
C ILE A 284 -23.56 -13.71 8.86
N MET A 285 -22.57 -14.36 9.48
CA MET A 285 -21.61 -13.71 10.36
C MET A 285 -20.77 -12.67 9.61
N MET A 286 -20.25 -13.02 8.44
CA MET A 286 -19.52 -12.10 7.56
C MET A 286 -20.40 -10.91 7.15
N GLY A 287 -21.65 -11.17 6.76
CA GLY A 287 -22.62 -10.10 6.47
C GLY A 287 -22.84 -9.16 7.65
N ALA A 288 -22.94 -9.69 8.86
CA ALA A 288 -23.09 -8.89 10.08
C ALA A 288 -21.84 -8.04 10.38
N PHE A 289 -20.62 -8.58 10.21
CA PHE A 289 -19.38 -7.82 10.41
C PHE A 289 -19.20 -6.71 9.37
N ILE A 290 -19.56 -6.96 8.12
CA ILE A 290 -19.54 -5.94 7.05
C ILE A 290 -20.55 -4.82 7.38
N GLN A 291 -21.77 -5.17 7.81
CA GLN A 291 -22.79 -4.19 8.20
C GLN A 291 -22.39 -3.38 9.44
N ALA A 292 -21.71 -4.00 10.38
CA ALA A 292 -21.20 -3.33 11.58
C ALA A 292 -19.97 -2.44 11.32
N GLY A 293 -19.41 -2.45 10.11
CA GLY A 293 -18.17 -1.73 9.79
C GLY A 293 -16.93 -2.30 10.49
N ILE A 294 -17.00 -3.58 10.90
CA ILE A 294 -15.89 -4.36 11.49
C ILE A 294 -15.08 -5.04 10.38
N MET A 295 -15.72 -5.33 9.24
CA MET A 295 -15.08 -5.77 8.01
C MET A 295 -15.22 -4.71 6.91
N PRO A 296 -14.30 -4.70 5.92
CA PRO A 296 -14.39 -3.77 4.82
C PRO A 296 -15.60 -4.10 3.94
N THR A 297 -16.17 -3.09 3.29
CA THR A 297 -17.27 -3.31 2.33
C THR A 297 -16.76 -3.48 0.92
N HIS A 298 -15.56 -2.98 0.65
CA HIS A 298 -14.89 -3.16 -0.62
C HIS A 298 -13.38 -3.28 -0.44
N MET A 299 -12.77 -3.99 -1.38
CA MET A 299 -11.33 -4.04 -1.57
C MET A 299 -11.01 -3.39 -2.91
N ASP A 300 -10.17 -2.38 -2.90
CA ASP A 300 -9.65 -1.73 -4.10
C ASP A 300 -8.23 -2.23 -4.38
N TYR A 301 -8.00 -2.69 -5.60
CA TYR A 301 -6.73 -3.16 -6.11
C TYR A 301 -6.23 -2.20 -7.20
N PHE A 302 -4.99 -1.77 -7.07
CA PHE A 302 -4.30 -0.90 -8.02
C PHE A 302 -3.05 -1.59 -8.53
N ASP A 303 -2.90 -1.61 -9.85
CA ASP A 303 -1.66 -2.02 -10.50
C ASP A 303 -1.20 -0.96 -11.52
N VAL A 304 0.04 -1.08 -11.98
CA VAL A 304 0.63 -0.13 -12.93
C VAL A 304 0.11 -0.40 -14.32
N ASP A 305 -0.63 0.51 -14.96
CA ASP A 305 -0.81 0.44 -16.41
C ASP A 305 0.51 0.81 -17.10
N SER A 306 1.00 2.00 -16.79
CA SER A 306 2.14 2.64 -17.45
C SER A 306 2.99 3.44 -16.46
N ASP A 307 4.31 3.25 -16.54
CA ASP A 307 5.30 3.98 -15.77
C ASP A 307 6.26 4.70 -16.74
N PRO A 308 6.12 6.02 -16.93
CA PRO A 308 7.00 6.82 -17.78
C PRO A 308 8.48 6.76 -17.37
N SER A 309 8.78 6.44 -16.11
CA SER A 309 10.15 6.31 -15.62
C SER A 309 10.78 4.95 -15.94
N GLY A 310 9.98 3.97 -16.35
CA GLY A 310 10.41 2.61 -16.65
C GLY A 310 10.87 1.80 -15.43
N ARG A 311 10.55 2.24 -14.21
CA ARG A 311 10.94 1.57 -12.96
C ARG A 311 10.02 0.38 -12.65
N ARG A 312 8.77 0.41 -13.08
CA ARG A 312 7.77 -0.63 -12.89
C ARG A 312 7.26 -1.17 -14.21
N ALA A 313 7.07 -2.49 -14.26
CA ALA A 313 6.44 -3.15 -15.38
C ALA A 313 4.92 -2.91 -15.37
N SER A 314 4.31 -2.91 -16.56
CA SER A 314 2.86 -2.93 -16.70
C SER A 314 2.27 -4.17 -16.02
N GLY A 315 1.17 -3.96 -15.28
CA GLY A 315 0.45 -4.87 -14.41
C GLY A 315 1.13 -5.22 -13.09
N ALA A 316 2.28 -4.62 -12.76
CA ALA A 316 2.87 -4.80 -11.44
C ALA A 316 1.96 -4.22 -10.35
N PRO A 317 1.70 -4.93 -9.23
CA PRO A 317 0.86 -4.41 -8.16
C PRO A 317 1.44 -3.10 -7.62
N TYR A 318 0.56 -2.19 -7.28
CA TYR A 318 0.94 -0.89 -6.75
C TYR A 318 0.37 -0.69 -5.35
N ARG A 319 -0.94 -0.89 -5.19
CA ARG A 319 -1.61 -0.67 -3.91
C ARG A 319 -2.83 -1.56 -3.76
N VAL A 320 -3.09 -2.01 -2.53
CA VAL A 320 -4.36 -2.64 -2.14
C VAL A 320 -4.89 -1.89 -0.94
N THR A 321 -6.14 -1.45 -1.00
CA THR A 321 -6.83 -0.79 0.11
C THR A 321 -8.09 -1.55 0.42
N HIS A 322 -8.37 -1.75 1.70
CA HIS A 322 -9.68 -2.22 2.13
C HIS A 322 -10.35 -1.07 2.88
N ASP A 323 -11.57 -0.74 2.47
CA ASP A 323 -12.30 0.37 3.05
C ASP A 323 -13.77 -0.01 3.25
N SER A 324 -14.46 0.81 4.04
CA SER A 324 -15.84 0.57 4.43
C SER A 324 -16.63 1.88 4.29
N ASP A 325 -17.70 1.82 3.53
CA ASP A 325 -18.68 2.91 3.39
C ASP A 325 -19.64 2.99 4.60
N VAL A 326 -19.52 2.08 5.57
CA VAL A 326 -20.29 2.15 6.82
C VAL A 326 -19.82 3.34 7.64
N SER A 327 -20.76 4.22 8.01
CA SER A 327 -20.45 5.39 8.83
C SER A 327 -19.81 4.98 10.16
N GLY A 328 -18.64 5.56 10.46
CA GLY A 328 -17.88 5.26 11.67
C GLY A 328 -17.00 4.01 11.60
N ALA A 329 -16.97 3.31 10.45
CA ALA A 329 -16.07 2.19 10.25
C ALA A 329 -14.60 2.61 10.41
N ARG A 330 -13.84 1.71 11.05
CA ARG A 330 -12.41 1.90 11.34
C ARG A 330 -11.55 0.90 10.60
N VAL A 331 -12.12 0.13 9.69
CA VAL A 331 -11.36 -0.81 8.87
C VAL A 331 -10.69 -0.03 7.75
N PHE A 332 -9.37 0.08 7.83
CA PHE A 332 -8.57 0.62 6.75
C PHE A 332 -7.15 0.08 6.76
N PRO A 333 -6.94 -1.17 6.30
CA PRO A 333 -5.64 -1.65 5.90
C PRO A 333 -5.36 -1.22 4.44
N GLU A 334 -4.27 -0.46 4.27
CA GLU A 334 -3.67 -0.15 2.98
C GLU A 334 -2.30 -0.83 2.89
N LYS A 335 -2.02 -1.47 1.75
CA LYS A 335 -0.70 -2.03 1.42
C LYS A 335 -0.23 -1.41 0.12
N THR A 336 0.82 -0.61 0.18
CA THR A 336 1.42 0.07 -0.98
C THR A 336 2.78 -0.55 -1.28
N TYR A 337 2.90 -1.21 -2.43
CA TYR A 337 4.13 -1.86 -2.88
C TYR A 337 5.12 -0.80 -3.36
N VAL A 338 6.25 -0.66 -2.67
CA VAL A 338 7.33 0.30 -2.98
C VAL A 338 8.22 -0.22 -4.10
N SER A 339 8.50 -1.52 -4.08
CA SER A 339 9.28 -2.20 -5.12
C SER A 339 8.82 -3.63 -5.28
N ILE A 340 8.84 -4.14 -6.51
CA ILE A 340 8.55 -5.54 -6.86
C ILE A 340 9.61 -6.02 -7.83
N SER A 341 10.06 -7.24 -7.63
CA SER A 341 11.02 -7.93 -8.49
C SER A 341 10.61 -9.39 -8.65
N SER A 342 10.87 -9.98 -9.80
CA SER A 342 10.67 -11.42 -10.00
C SER A 342 11.65 -12.20 -9.13
N LEU A 343 11.21 -13.36 -8.63
CA LEU A 343 12.11 -14.31 -7.98
C LEU A 343 12.80 -15.17 -9.04
N PRO A 344 14.11 -15.40 -8.94
CA PRO A 344 14.88 -16.13 -9.95
C PRO A 344 14.67 -17.65 -9.92
N GLN A 345 14.08 -18.20 -8.86
CA GLN A 345 13.86 -19.63 -8.63
C GLN A 345 12.56 -19.84 -7.89
N ASP A 346 12.03 -21.06 -7.96
CA ASP A 346 10.89 -21.48 -7.15
C ASP A 346 11.18 -21.22 -5.67
N LEU A 347 10.26 -20.50 -5.01
CA LEU A 347 10.41 -20.14 -3.62
C LEU A 347 10.25 -21.40 -2.77
N THR A 348 11.33 -21.82 -2.12
CA THR A 348 11.32 -22.88 -1.10
C THR A 348 11.52 -22.27 0.28
N VAL A 349 11.15 -22.99 1.34
CA VAL A 349 11.38 -22.55 2.72
C VAL A 349 12.87 -22.23 2.95
N ALA A 350 13.79 -23.06 2.42
CA ALA A 350 15.23 -22.83 2.53
C ALA A 350 15.67 -21.52 1.88
N ASN A 351 15.24 -21.28 0.64
CA ASN A 351 15.60 -20.07 -0.09
C ASN A 351 14.96 -18.82 0.54
N ALA A 352 13.75 -18.95 1.10
CA ALA A 352 13.11 -17.85 1.81
C ALA A 352 13.87 -17.49 3.11
N MET A 353 14.29 -18.48 3.90
CA MET A 353 15.09 -18.24 5.11
C MET A 353 16.44 -17.62 4.77
N ALA A 354 17.10 -18.11 3.72
CA ALA A 354 18.35 -17.53 3.22
C ALA A 354 18.17 -16.09 2.73
N ALA A 355 17.09 -15.79 2.00
CA ALA A 355 16.76 -14.44 1.54
C ALA A 355 16.50 -13.47 2.69
N LEU A 356 15.96 -13.96 3.81
CA LEU A 356 15.75 -13.20 5.04
C LEU A 356 16.95 -13.21 5.99
N ASN A 357 18.07 -13.83 5.61
CA ASN A 357 19.27 -13.99 6.43
C ASN A 357 19.03 -14.70 7.78
N ILE A 358 18.12 -15.68 7.81
CA ILE A 358 17.83 -16.48 9.02
C ILE A 358 18.58 -17.79 8.90
N THR A 359 19.54 -17.99 9.80
CA THR A 359 20.44 -19.15 9.79
C THR A 359 20.29 -20.03 11.03
N GLN A 360 19.69 -19.48 12.09
CA GLN A 360 19.58 -20.14 13.39
C GLN A 360 18.18 -19.98 13.99
N ILE A 361 17.82 -20.90 14.89
CA ILE A 361 16.67 -20.77 15.80
C ILE A 361 17.13 -21.00 17.23
N ALA A 362 16.66 -20.19 18.17
CA ALA A 362 17.05 -20.28 19.58
C ALA A 362 16.52 -21.55 20.27
N SER A 363 15.36 -22.04 19.82
CA SER A 363 14.75 -23.28 20.31
C SER A 363 13.94 -23.95 19.22
N ALA A 364 13.67 -25.24 19.37
CA ALA A 364 12.74 -25.95 18.50
C ALA A 364 11.38 -25.24 18.45
N CYS A 365 10.78 -25.20 17.26
CA CYS A 365 9.48 -24.57 17.05
C CYS A 365 8.38 -25.36 17.76
N ARG A 366 7.46 -24.65 18.40
CA ARG A 366 6.31 -25.23 19.11
C ARG A 366 5.13 -25.35 18.15
N SER A 367 4.37 -26.43 18.27
CA SER A 367 3.11 -26.61 17.56
C SER A 367 1.95 -26.21 18.48
N LEU A 368 1.14 -25.23 18.07
CA LEU A 368 -0.13 -24.92 18.71
C LEU A 368 -1.25 -25.70 18.00
N ASP A 369 -1.32 -27.01 18.22
CA ASP A 369 -2.60 -27.69 17.97
C ASP A 369 -3.42 -27.67 19.28
N PRO A 370 -4.55 -26.94 19.34
CA PRO A 370 -5.43 -26.96 20.51
C PRO A 370 -5.92 -28.37 20.87
N ASN A 371 -5.92 -29.31 19.92
CA ASN A 371 -6.39 -30.69 20.10
C ASN A 371 -5.24 -31.72 20.21
N GLY A 372 -3.97 -31.29 20.07
CA GLY A 372 -2.80 -32.17 20.14
C GLY A 372 -2.68 -33.19 19.00
N THR A 373 -3.45 -33.02 17.93
CA THR A 373 -3.39 -33.81 16.71
C THR A 373 -2.17 -33.43 15.88
N VAL A 374 -1.48 -34.41 15.32
CA VAL A 374 -0.37 -34.15 14.41
C VAL A 374 -0.95 -33.86 13.03
N ILE A 375 -0.88 -32.60 12.59
CA ILE A 375 -1.36 -32.21 11.26
C ILE A 375 -0.21 -32.33 10.25
N PRO A 376 -0.38 -33.08 9.15
CA PRO A 376 0.70 -33.34 8.19
C PRO A 376 1.33 -32.07 7.61
N ALA A 377 0.52 -31.05 7.31
CA ALA A 377 1.00 -29.77 6.76
C ALA A 377 1.98 -29.07 7.71
N MET A 378 1.63 -28.95 8.99
CA MET A 378 2.50 -28.39 10.03
C MET A 378 3.77 -29.24 10.22
N THR A 379 3.63 -30.57 10.20
CA THR A 379 4.78 -31.48 10.36
C THR A 379 5.78 -31.32 9.21
N SER A 380 5.27 -31.15 7.98
CA SER A 380 6.10 -30.89 6.79
C SER A 380 6.85 -29.56 6.91
N LEU A 381 6.15 -28.49 7.32
CA LEU A 381 6.74 -27.16 7.50
C LEU A 381 7.83 -27.16 8.58
N LEU A 382 7.56 -27.80 9.72
CA LEU A 382 8.52 -27.96 10.82
C LEU A 382 9.73 -28.80 10.40
N ALA A 383 9.52 -29.91 9.68
CA ALA A 383 10.60 -30.75 9.19
C ALA A 383 11.51 -30.01 8.20
N ALA A 384 10.92 -29.21 7.30
CA ALA A 384 11.67 -28.36 6.38
C ALA A 384 12.60 -27.42 7.16
N ILE A 385 12.08 -26.73 8.17
CA ILE A 385 12.84 -25.76 8.98
C ILE A 385 13.96 -26.43 9.78
N HIS A 386 13.67 -27.55 10.46
CA HIS A 386 14.69 -28.27 11.24
C HIS A 386 15.82 -28.84 10.37
N GLY A 387 15.57 -29.12 9.09
CA GLY A 387 16.62 -29.53 8.15
C GLY A 387 17.53 -28.39 7.70
N ILE A 388 17.12 -27.14 7.87
CA ILE A 388 17.80 -25.95 7.34
C ILE A 388 18.51 -25.17 8.44
N LEU A 389 17.86 -24.99 9.60
CA LEU A 389 18.33 -24.09 10.65
C LEU A 389 19.07 -24.85 11.74
N THR A 390 20.16 -24.24 12.20
CA THR A 390 20.90 -24.73 13.38
C THR A 390 20.26 -24.20 14.65
N ILE A 391 20.26 -25.00 15.72
CA ILE A 391 19.83 -24.53 17.04
C ILE A 391 20.97 -23.73 17.65
N ALA A 392 20.72 -22.46 17.97
CA ALA A 392 21.70 -21.61 18.63
C ALA A 392 21.90 -22.06 20.09
N GLU A 393 23.14 -22.03 20.58
CA GLU A 393 23.43 -22.16 22.01
C GLU A 393 22.75 -21.02 22.79
N GLU A 394 22.21 -21.33 23.98
CA GLU A 394 21.41 -20.46 24.86
C GLU A 394 21.63 -18.95 24.61
N GLN A 395 20.80 -18.37 23.76
CA GLN A 395 20.75 -16.92 23.55
C GLN A 395 19.71 -16.32 24.51
N PRO A 396 19.97 -15.12 25.06
CA PRO A 396 18.93 -14.40 25.79
C PRO A 396 17.73 -14.16 24.88
N LEU A 397 16.52 -14.36 25.40
CA LEU A 397 15.30 -14.07 24.66
C LEU A 397 15.28 -12.57 24.28
N PRO A 398 15.02 -12.22 23.01
CA PRO A 398 14.74 -10.85 22.65
C PRO A 398 13.47 -10.41 23.38
N PRO A 399 13.26 -9.10 23.52
CA PRO A 399 11.97 -8.66 23.99
C PRO A 399 10.87 -9.05 23.01
N THR A 400 9.66 -9.26 23.54
CA THR A 400 8.49 -9.61 22.74
C THR A 400 8.31 -8.61 21.60
N PHE A 401 8.19 -9.14 20.38
CA PHE A 401 7.87 -8.31 19.24
C PHE A 401 6.45 -7.79 19.40
N GLU A 402 6.35 -6.51 19.68
CA GLU A 402 5.12 -5.77 19.75
C GLU A 402 5.32 -4.57 18.84
N LYS A 403 4.59 -4.55 17.72
CA LYS A 403 4.77 -3.53 16.67
C LYS A 403 4.77 -2.10 17.23
N TYR A 404 4.17 -1.87 18.39
CA TYR A 404 3.89 -0.53 18.93
C TYR A 404 4.24 -0.32 20.40
N SER A 405 4.92 -1.27 21.08
CA SER A 405 5.38 -1.02 22.45
C SER A 405 6.82 -0.53 22.48
N GLU A 406 7.04 0.45 23.35
CA GLU A 406 8.38 0.87 23.75
C GLU A 406 8.98 -0.25 24.60
N LEU A 407 10.18 -0.75 24.26
CA LEU A 407 10.81 -1.75 25.11
C LEU A 407 11.11 -1.10 26.46
N GLY A 408 10.74 -1.75 27.56
CA GLY A 408 10.85 -1.23 28.94
C GLY A 408 12.28 -0.89 29.41
N GLY A 409 13.29 -1.05 28.56
CA GLY A 409 14.67 -0.59 28.76
C GLY A 409 15.24 0.22 27.58
N SER A 410 14.50 0.41 26.49
CA SER A 410 14.95 1.12 25.31
C SER A 410 14.53 2.59 25.31
N ILE A 411 15.55 3.43 25.48
CA ILE A 411 15.83 4.62 24.66
C ILE A 411 14.76 5.72 24.69
N LEU A 412 15.04 6.76 25.48
CA LEU A 412 14.51 8.11 25.26
C LEU A 412 15.07 8.60 23.91
N PHE A 413 14.26 8.53 22.85
CA PHE A 413 14.65 8.99 21.51
C PHE A 413 14.89 10.50 21.56
N THR A 414 16.16 10.91 21.63
CA THR A 414 16.50 12.33 21.52
C THR A 414 16.68 12.63 20.04
N TYR A 415 15.63 13.11 19.38
CA TYR A 415 15.70 13.59 18.00
C TYR A 415 16.52 14.89 17.96
N CYS A 416 17.81 14.78 17.62
CA CYS A 416 18.61 15.96 17.33
C CYS A 416 18.40 16.27 15.84
N MET A 417 17.41 17.13 15.51
CA MET A 417 17.19 17.62 14.13
C MET A 417 18.28 18.61 13.72
N THR A 418 19.53 18.16 13.60
CA THR A 418 20.61 18.97 13.03
C THR A 418 20.72 18.65 11.56
N GLY A 419 19.99 19.38 10.70
CA GLY A 419 20.16 19.40 9.25
C GLY A 419 20.22 18.02 8.55
N TRP A 420 19.09 17.57 8.00
CA TRP A 420 18.96 16.47 7.02
C TRP A 420 19.42 15.06 7.42
N SER A 421 19.94 14.82 8.62
CA SER A 421 20.27 13.46 9.08
C SER A 421 19.65 13.13 10.43
N VAL A 422 18.97 11.97 10.52
CA VAL A 422 18.53 11.36 11.77
C VAL A 422 19.63 10.44 12.27
N ARG A 423 20.13 10.66 13.49
CA ARG A 423 21.11 9.78 14.14
C ARG A 423 20.47 9.06 15.32
N TRP A 424 20.79 7.78 15.44
CA TRP A 424 20.27 6.87 16.45
C TRP A 424 21.35 6.64 17.50
N TRP A 425 20.99 6.69 18.79
CA TRP A 425 21.91 6.46 19.90
C TRP A 425 21.28 5.50 20.91
N THR A 426 22.10 4.62 21.48
CA THR A 426 21.76 3.78 22.61
C THR A 426 21.87 4.55 23.94
N ARG A 427 21.22 4.08 25.02
CA ARG A 427 21.26 4.74 26.34
C ARG A 427 22.69 4.85 26.91
N SER A 428 23.55 3.87 26.62
CA SER A 428 24.97 3.87 26.99
C SER A 428 25.78 4.92 26.21
N GLU A 429 25.46 5.13 24.93
CA GLU A 429 26.07 6.19 24.11
C GLU A 429 25.58 7.58 24.52
N ALA A 430 24.29 7.73 24.86
CA ALA A 430 23.72 8.98 25.32
C ALA A 430 24.27 9.42 26.69
N ALA A 431 24.61 8.47 27.57
CA ALA A 431 25.18 8.75 28.89
C ALA A 431 26.67 9.14 28.84
N SER A 432 27.37 8.83 27.75
CA SER A 432 28.82 9.04 27.62
C SER A 432 29.19 10.24 26.74
N LEU A 433 28.22 10.89 26.10
CA LEU A 433 28.44 12.04 25.23
C LEU A 433 27.66 13.28 25.72
N PRO A 434 28.29 14.45 25.87
CA PRO A 434 27.54 15.69 25.99
C PRO A 434 26.79 15.92 24.68
N ILE A 435 25.48 15.68 24.68
CA ILE A 435 24.60 15.91 23.53
C ILE A 435 24.49 17.42 23.31
N ASN A 436 25.40 18.00 22.54
CA ASN A 436 25.36 19.40 22.15
C ASN A 436 24.67 19.50 20.78
N CYS A 437 23.35 19.72 20.79
CA CYS A 437 22.52 19.89 19.57
C CYS A 437 22.71 21.25 18.87
N SER A 438 23.79 21.97 19.15
CA SER A 438 24.15 23.20 18.43
C SER A 438 24.61 22.87 17.02
N SER A 439 23.94 23.42 16.02
CA SER A 439 24.38 23.40 14.63
C SER A 439 25.85 23.86 14.54
N PRO A 440 26.72 23.22 13.74
CA PRO A 440 27.98 23.85 13.40
C PRO A 440 27.63 25.13 12.66
N GLY A 441 27.82 26.28 13.32
CA GLY A 441 27.63 27.58 12.71
C GLY A 441 28.41 27.67 11.39
N PRO A 442 27.96 28.47 10.42
CA PRO A 442 28.62 28.58 9.13
C PRO A 442 30.10 28.87 9.35
N ARG A 443 30.97 28.01 8.81
CA ARG A 443 32.43 28.26 8.79
C ARG A 443 32.63 29.63 8.16
N GLN A 444 33.04 30.62 8.96
CA GLN A 444 33.49 31.88 8.42
C GLN A 444 34.74 31.62 7.56
N PRO A 445 34.80 32.13 6.33
CA PRO A 445 35.98 32.00 5.50
C PRO A 445 37.05 32.96 6.02
N GLY A 446 38.12 32.40 6.61
CA GLY A 446 39.45 33.00 6.67
C GLY A 446 39.65 34.22 7.57
N SER A 447 40.54 34.08 8.56
CA SER A 447 41.51 35.15 8.83
C SER A 447 42.83 34.55 9.32
N GLN A 448 43.91 35.10 8.79
CA GLN A 448 45.30 34.69 8.97
C GLN A 448 45.79 34.95 10.41
N ARG A 449 46.62 34.03 10.93
CA ARG A 449 48.03 34.29 11.26
C ARG A 449 48.81 33.00 11.41
#